data_AF-A0A368X5X8-F1
#
_entry.id   AF-A0A368X5X8-F1
#
_cell.length_a   1.000
_cell.length_b   1.000
_cell.length_c   1.000
_cell.angle_alpha   90.00
_cell.angle_beta   90.00
_cell.angle_gamma   90.00
#
_symmetry.space_group_name_H-M   'P 1'
#
loop_
_entity.id
_entity.type
_entity.pdbx_description
1 polymer ?
#
loop_
_entity_poly.entity_id
_entity_poly.type
_entity_poly.pdbx_seq_one_letter_code
_entity_poly.pdbx_strand_id
1 'polypeptide(L)'
;MKCLSVLQFQRIARGGAIAAVVAGACFQAQAADEAQLKLGKDLFSKGSVPACAVCHTLRDAGAEGAIGPSLDEVKPVASRVATALRNGIGQMPSYAGRLDDKQIAALSAYVAKVTGAAK
;
A
#
# COMPACT_ATOMS: atom_id res chain seq x y z
N MET A 1 10.87 -4.69 32.64
CA MET A 1 10.70 -3.30 33.14
C MET A 1 9.42 -2.73 32.54
N LYS A 2 8.34 -2.80 33.33
CA LYS A 2 7.07 -2.02 33.36
C LYS A 2 6.59 -1.47 32.00
N CYS A 3 5.49 -1.94 31.39
CA CYS A 3 4.14 -1.99 31.94
C CYS A 3 3.76 -0.70 32.70
N LEU A 4 3.77 0.46 32.03
CA LEU A 4 3.05 1.66 32.49
C LEU A 4 3.00 2.75 31.40
N SER A 5 1.92 2.81 30.63
CA SER A 5 1.46 4.06 29.96
C SER A 5 0.00 4.00 29.49
N VAL A 6 -0.66 2.84 29.59
CA VAL A 6 -2.12 2.72 29.35
C VAL A 6 -2.96 3.24 30.54
N LEU A 7 -2.33 3.73 31.62
CA LEU A 7 -3.04 4.16 32.83
C LEU A 7 -2.77 5.64 33.18
N GLN A 8 -3.10 6.55 32.27
CA GLN A 8 -3.32 7.97 32.61
C GLN A 8 -4.63 8.54 32.04
N PHE A 9 -5.43 7.75 31.29
CA PHE A 9 -6.71 8.20 30.73
C PHE A 9 -7.92 8.12 31.69
N GLN A 10 -7.71 7.74 32.95
CA GLN A 10 -8.78 7.48 33.91
C GLN A 10 -8.80 8.49 35.07
N ARG A 11 -8.66 9.79 34.80
CA ARG A 11 -9.01 10.87 35.74
C ARG A 11 -9.38 12.17 35.01
N ILE A 12 -10.52 12.19 34.33
CA ILE A 12 -11.21 13.47 34.07
C ILE A 12 -12.65 13.33 34.53
N ALA A 13 -13.03 14.34 35.28
CA ALA A 13 -14.21 14.44 36.10
C ALA A 13 -15.53 14.17 35.36
N ARG A 14 -16.50 13.71 36.15
CA ARG A 14 -17.92 13.85 35.90
C ARG A 14 -18.22 15.25 35.34
N GLY A 15 -18.85 15.31 34.17
CA GLY A 15 -19.62 16.47 33.73
C GLY A 15 -19.15 17.10 32.42
N GLY A 16 -19.94 16.89 31.37
CA GLY A 16 -20.16 17.91 30.34
C GLY A 16 -19.30 17.82 29.08
N ALA A 17 -20.01 18.02 27.96
CA ALA A 17 -19.53 18.40 26.63
C ALA A 17 -18.90 17.30 25.74
N ILE A 18 -19.78 16.74 24.92
CA ILE A 18 -19.51 16.08 23.63
C ILE A 18 -18.77 17.09 22.72
N ALA A 19 -17.43 17.12 22.74
CA ALA A 19 -16.64 17.94 21.82
C ALA A 19 -15.19 17.42 21.67
N ALA A 20 -14.99 16.15 21.32
CA ALA A 20 -13.65 15.63 21.00
C ALA A 20 -13.61 14.56 19.89
N VAL A 21 -14.72 14.31 19.18
CA VAL A 21 -14.82 13.15 18.26
C VAL A 21 -14.23 13.42 16.86
N VAL A 22 -14.06 14.68 16.44
CA VAL A 22 -13.66 14.99 15.05
C VAL A 22 -12.15 14.82 14.80
N ALA A 23 -11.30 15.00 15.81
CA ALA A 23 -9.84 14.89 15.64
C ALA A 23 -9.36 13.44 15.44
N GLY A 24 -10.07 12.43 15.97
CA GLY A 24 -9.64 11.03 15.91
C GLY A 24 -9.77 10.36 14.54
N ALA A 25 -10.69 10.81 13.68
CA ALA A 25 -10.99 10.15 12.41
C ALA A 25 -9.89 10.33 11.34
N CYS A 26 -9.25 11.51 11.29
CA CYS A 26 -8.20 11.79 10.30
C CYS A 26 -6.91 11.02 10.57
N PHE A 27 -6.56 10.76 11.83
CA PHE A 27 -5.36 9.97 12.15
C PHE A 27 -5.50 8.50 11.76
N GLN A 28 -6.71 7.93 11.87
CA GLN A 28 -6.97 6.54 11.51
C GLN A 28 -6.88 6.32 9.99
N ALA A 29 -7.38 7.28 9.19
CA ALA A 29 -7.31 7.22 7.74
C ALA A 29 -5.86 7.25 7.24
N GLN A 30 -5.04 8.18 7.76
CA GLN A 30 -3.63 8.28 7.36
C GLN A 30 -2.84 7.02 7.71
N ALA A 31 -3.08 6.44 8.90
CA ALA A 31 -2.44 5.19 9.31
C ALA A 31 -2.83 4.01 8.40
N ALA A 32 -4.10 3.96 7.96
CA ALA A 32 -4.57 2.95 7.03
C ALA A 32 -3.93 3.09 5.64
N ASP A 33 -3.81 4.32 5.13
CA ASP A 33 -3.14 4.60 3.85
C ASP A 33 -1.66 4.21 3.89
N GLU A 34 -0.95 4.55 4.97
CA GLU A 34 0.45 4.18 5.16
C GLU A 34 0.63 2.65 5.24
N ALA A 35 -0.24 1.97 5.99
CA ALA A 35 -0.24 0.52 6.07
C ALA A 35 -0.51 -0.14 4.70
N GLN A 36 -1.42 0.42 3.90
CA GLN A 36 -1.70 -0.05 2.55
C GLN A 36 -0.51 0.13 1.61
N LEU A 37 0.13 1.30 1.62
CA LEU A 37 1.31 1.56 0.80
C LEU A 37 2.50 0.67 1.19
N LYS A 38 2.68 0.45 2.49
CA LYS A 38 3.70 -0.48 3.01
C LYS A 38 3.44 -1.91 2.53
N LEU A 39 2.20 -2.39 2.62
CA LEU A 39 1.83 -3.71 2.11
C LEU A 39 2.10 -3.82 0.60
N GLY A 40 1.74 -2.79 -0.18
CA GLY A 40 2.01 -2.74 -1.61
C GLY A 40 3.50 -2.82 -1.94
N LYS A 41 4.35 -2.11 -1.19
CA LYS A 41 5.81 -2.19 -1.32
C LYS A 41 6.35 -3.57 -0.98
N ASP A 42 5.89 -4.16 0.13
CA ASP A 42 6.30 -5.50 0.55
C ASP A 42 5.94 -6.56 -0.51
N LEU A 43 4.72 -6.49 -1.07
CA LEU A 43 4.27 -7.35 -2.16
C LEU A 43 5.09 -7.16 -3.44
N PHE A 44 5.45 -5.91 -3.78
CA PHE A 44 6.24 -5.58 -4.96
C PHE A 44 7.65 -6.19 -4.88
N SER A 45 8.30 -6.09 -3.72
CA SER A 45 9.68 -6.53 -3.54
C SER A 45 9.82 -8.03 -3.27
N LYS A 46 8.89 -8.65 -2.55
CA LYS A 46 9.04 -10.05 -2.09
C LYS A 46 7.75 -10.83 -1.77
N GLY A 47 6.62 -10.15 -1.56
CA GLY A 47 5.37 -10.79 -1.14
C GLY A 47 4.53 -11.36 -2.28
N SER A 48 4.99 -11.27 -3.52
CA SER A 48 4.39 -11.88 -4.71
C SER A 48 5.37 -12.86 -5.36
N VAL A 49 4.85 -13.87 -6.07
CA VAL A 49 5.68 -14.87 -6.76
C VAL A 49 5.24 -14.98 -8.23
N PRO A 50 6.12 -14.61 -9.19
CA PRO A 50 7.42 -13.95 -8.98
C PRO A 50 7.26 -12.55 -8.36
N ALA A 51 8.30 -12.04 -7.69
CA ALA A 51 8.26 -10.68 -7.18
C ALA A 51 8.32 -9.66 -8.34
N CYS A 52 7.55 -8.59 -8.26
CA CYS A 52 7.48 -7.58 -9.32
C CYS A 52 8.85 -6.95 -9.62
N ALA A 53 9.65 -6.75 -8.57
CA ALA A 53 11.00 -6.17 -8.64
C ALA A 53 11.98 -6.98 -9.52
N VAL A 54 11.74 -8.29 -9.72
CA VAL A 54 12.57 -9.12 -10.60
C VAL A 54 12.43 -8.69 -12.06
N CYS A 55 11.23 -8.26 -12.45
CA CYS A 55 10.94 -7.94 -13.84
C CYS A 55 10.94 -6.44 -14.13
N HIS A 56 10.55 -5.60 -13.16
CA HIS A 56 10.29 -4.19 -13.38
C HIS A 56 11.27 -3.29 -12.63
N THR A 57 11.67 -2.21 -13.29
CA THR A 57 12.34 -1.08 -12.65
C THR A 57 11.33 -0.24 -11.90
N LEU A 58 11.64 0.06 -10.64
CA LEU A 58 10.89 0.99 -9.79
C LEU A 58 11.80 1.57 -8.71
N ARG A 59 12.18 2.84 -8.86
CA ARG A 59 13.17 3.51 -8.01
C ARG A 59 12.79 3.53 -6.52
N ASP A 60 11.51 3.75 -6.19
CA ASP A 60 11.07 3.75 -4.78
C ASP A 60 11.33 2.40 -4.09
N ALA A 61 11.18 1.30 -4.83
CA ALA A 61 11.45 -0.05 -4.35
C ALA A 61 12.94 -0.45 -4.41
N GLY A 62 13.81 0.39 -4.99
CA GLY A 62 15.18 0.02 -5.31
C GLY A 62 15.28 -1.12 -6.33
N ALA A 63 14.28 -1.27 -7.20
CA ALA A 63 14.22 -2.34 -8.18
C ALA A 63 14.75 -1.89 -9.55
N GLU A 64 15.53 -2.75 -10.20
CA GLU A 64 16.22 -2.49 -11.46
C GLU A 64 15.87 -3.55 -12.53
N GLY A 65 14.75 -4.25 -12.36
CA GLY A 65 14.31 -5.27 -13.32
C GLY A 65 14.11 -4.68 -14.73
N ALA A 66 14.55 -5.41 -15.76
CA ALA A 66 14.55 -4.95 -17.15
C ALA A 66 13.81 -5.90 -18.12
N ILE A 67 13.05 -6.87 -17.59
CA ILE A 67 12.24 -7.80 -18.40
C ILE A 67 10.94 -7.11 -18.82
N GLY A 68 10.28 -6.44 -17.87
CA GLY A 68 9.13 -5.59 -18.10
C GLY A 68 9.52 -4.13 -18.27
N PRO A 69 8.58 -3.26 -18.69
CA PRO A 69 8.83 -1.83 -18.79
C PRO A 69 9.17 -1.22 -17.42
N SER A 70 9.95 -0.13 -17.44
CA SER A 70 10.18 0.72 -16.28
C SER A 70 8.87 1.37 -15.81
N LEU A 71 8.53 1.16 -14.54
CA LEU A 71 7.31 1.72 -13.97
C LEU A 71 7.44 3.22 -13.69
N ASP A 72 8.66 3.70 -13.45
CA ASP A 72 8.96 5.13 -13.30
C ASP A 72 8.70 5.91 -14.60
N GLU A 73 8.82 5.26 -15.76
CA GLU A 73 8.57 5.86 -17.07
C GLU A 73 7.10 5.77 -17.48
N VAL A 74 6.51 4.58 -17.39
CA VAL A 74 5.15 4.34 -17.90
C VAL A 74 4.04 4.81 -16.95
N LYS A 75 4.38 5.06 -15.67
CA LYS A 75 3.52 5.69 -14.64
C LYS A 75 2.06 5.22 -14.68
N PRO A 76 1.79 3.91 -14.51
CA PRO A 76 0.46 3.38 -14.68
C PRO A 76 -0.45 3.81 -13.51
N VAL A 77 -1.68 4.20 -13.84
CA VAL A 77 -2.73 4.40 -12.83
C VAL A 77 -3.11 3.06 -12.17
N ALA A 78 -3.61 3.11 -10.93
CA ALA A 78 -3.88 1.92 -10.13
C ALA A 78 -4.83 0.92 -10.81
N SER A 79 -5.85 1.39 -11.52
CA SER A 79 -6.78 0.51 -12.25
C SER A 79 -6.06 -0.31 -13.33
N ARG A 80 -5.13 0.29 -14.06
CA ARG A 80 -4.33 -0.40 -15.08
C ARG A 80 -3.43 -1.46 -14.45
N VAL A 81 -2.81 -1.15 -13.31
CA VAL A 81 -1.99 -2.12 -12.55
C VAL A 81 -2.87 -3.29 -12.09
N ALA A 82 -4.02 -3.01 -11.50
CA ALA A 82 -4.95 -4.02 -11.02
C ALA A 82 -5.45 -4.95 -12.15
N THR A 83 -5.75 -4.40 -13.33
CA THR A 83 -6.13 -5.20 -14.51
C THR A 83 -4.98 -6.11 -14.95
N ALA A 84 -3.75 -5.59 -15.02
CA ALA A 84 -2.58 -6.40 -15.38
C ALA A 84 -2.30 -7.52 -14.37
N LEU A 85 -2.46 -7.26 -13.07
CA LEU A 85 -2.30 -8.28 -12.03
C LEU A 85 -3.35 -9.39 -12.13
N ARG A 86 -4.61 -9.05 -12.42
CA ARG A 86 -5.68 -10.04 -12.54
C ARG A 86 -5.57 -10.86 -13.82
N ASN A 87 -5.19 -10.24 -14.93
CA ASN A 87 -5.30 -10.88 -16.25
C ASN A 87 -3.95 -11.35 -16.81
N GLY A 88 -2.84 -10.85 -16.28
CA GLY A 88 -1.55 -10.91 -16.97
C GLY A 88 -1.53 -9.98 -18.19
N ILE A 89 -0.34 -9.79 -18.77
CA ILE A 89 -0.15 -9.06 -20.03
C ILE A 89 1.19 -9.47 -20.69
N GLY A 90 1.12 -10.04 -21.89
CA GLY A 90 2.31 -10.55 -22.58
C GLY A 90 3.02 -11.61 -21.74
N GLN A 91 4.30 -11.37 -21.40
CA GLN A 91 5.09 -12.26 -20.55
C GLN A 91 4.82 -12.09 -19.04
N MET A 92 4.10 -11.03 -18.65
CA MET A 92 3.74 -10.82 -17.25
C MET A 92 2.63 -11.80 -16.86
N PRO A 93 2.85 -12.71 -15.88
CA PRO A 93 1.85 -13.68 -15.48
C PRO A 93 0.66 -13.01 -14.78
N SER A 94 -0.49 -13.69 -14.77
CA SER A 94 -1.58 -13.37 -13.86
C SER A 94 -1.23 -13.77 -12.43
N TYR A 95 -1.72 -12.98 -11.48
CA TYR A 95 -1.68 -13.22 -10.04
C TYR A 95 -3.06 -13.59 -9.48
N ALA A 96 -4.06 -13.82 -10.33
CA ALA A 96 -5.36 -14.31 -9.91
C ALA A 96 -5.22 -15.63 -9.14
N GLY A 97 -5.87 -15.72 -7.99
CA GLY A 97 -5.76 -16.87 -7.08
C GLY A 97 -4.43 -16.97 -6.31
N ARG A 98 -3.47 -16.05 -6.54
CA ARG A 98 -2.22 -15.92 -5.76
C ARG A 98 -2.24 -14.71 -4.84
N LEU A 99 -2.87 -13.62 -5.30
CA LEU A 99 -3.11 -12.42 -4.51
C LEU A 99 -4.61 -12.23 -4.34
N ASP A 100 -5.03 -11.84 -3.14
CA ASP A 100 -6.40 -11.41 -2.87
C ASP A 100 -6.64 -9.96 -3.33
N ASP A 101 -7.90 -9.53 -3.30
CA ASP A 101 -8.29 -8.19 -3.77
C ASP A 101 -7.65 -7.06 -2.96
N LYS A 102 -7.40 -7.26 -1.66
CA LYS A 102 -6.75 -6.26 -0.81
C LYS A 102 -5.27 -6.11 -1.17
N GLN A 103 -4.60 -7.23 -1.42
CA GLN A 103 -3.22 -7.25 -1.88
C GLN A 103 -3.07 -6.62 -3.26
N ILE A 104 -3.98 -6.94 -4.19
CA ILE A 104 -4.02 -6.31 -5.52
C ILE A 104 -4.23 -4.80 -5.40
N ALA A 105 -5.18 -4.36 -4.56
CA ALA A 105 -5.43 -2.94 -4.32
C ALA A 105 -4.21 -2.23 -3.73
N ALA A 106 -3.59 -2.82 -2.71
CA ALA A 106 -2.39 -2.29 -2.05
C ALA A 106 -1.21 -2.13 -3.02
N LEU A 107 -0.91 -3.18 -3.80
CA LEU A 107 0.18 -3.13 -4.80
C LEU A 107 -0.10 -2.10 -5.90
N SER A 108 -1.34 -2.04 -6.37
CA SER A 108 -1.75 -1.09 -7.41
C SER A 108 -1.69 0.37 -6.93
N ALA A 109 -2.15 0.63 -5.71
CA ALA A 109 -2.09 1.94 -5.09
C ALA A 109 -0.63 2.37 -4.85
N TYR A 110 0.20 1.46 -4.35
CA TYR A 110 1.63 1.69 -4.15
C TYR A 110 2.31 2.12 -5.46
N VAL A 111 2.22 1.30 -6.52
CA VAL A 111 2.85 1.60 -7.82
C VAL A 111 2.37 2.93 -8.38
N ALA A 112 1.06 3.19 -8.38
CA ALA A 112 0.52 4.45 -8.89
C ALA A 112 0.97 5.67 -8.06
N LYS A 113 1.06 5.53 -6.73
CA LYS A 113 1.49 6.59 -5.83
C LYS A 113 2.95 6.96 -6.07
N VAL A 114 3.85 5.99 -6.04
CA VAL A 114 5.30 6.26 -6.09
C VAL A 114 5.79 6.68 -7.48
N THR A 115 5.05 6.31 -8.53
CA THR A 115 5.33 6.77 -9.90
C THR A 115 4.71 8.14 -10.23
N GLY A 116 3.90 8.69 -9.30
CA GLY A 116 3.22 9.98 -9.46
C GLY A 116 1.96 9.94 -10.35
N ALA A 117 1.41 8.75 -10.61
CA ALA A 117 0.17 8.56 -11.38
C ALA A 117 -1.10 8.77 -10.55
N ALA A 118 -1.01 8.65 -9.22
CA ALA A 118 -2.08 9.03 -8.30
C ALA A 118 -2.14 10.56 -8.20
N LYS A 119 -3.10 11.18 -8.90
CA LYS A 119 -3.51 12.57 -8.71
C LYS A 119 -4.68 12.66 -7.75
#